data_AF-A0A1W6BY79-F1
#
_entry.id   AF-A0A1W6BY79-F1
#
_cell.length_a   1.000
_cell.length_b   1.000
_cell.length_c   1.000
_cell.angle_alpha   90.00
_cell.angle_beta   90.00
_cell.angle_gamma   90.00
#
_symmetry.space_group_name_H-M   'P 1'
#
loop_
_entity.id
_entity.type
_entity.pdbx_description
1 polymer ?
#
loop_
_entity_poly.entity_id
_entity_poly.type
_entity_poly.pdbx_seq_one_letter_code
_entity_poly.pdbx_strand_id
1 'polypeptide(L)'
;MKEKLAGTFLLCAIVPLAVLGYIFIVLVGIFISTKRARQGVRAMDHFVNASLFDGYAWESVSSHAWRERKRKRWARVVIKITDLFQKDHCKRANKREQAVVDFILKRGLDEQTIGKK
;
A
#
# COMPACT_ATOMS: atom_id res chain seq x y z
N MET A 1 3.65 24.52 -14.47
CA MET A 1 2.70 24.06 -15.53
C MET A 1 3.13 22.74 -16.16
N LYS A 2 4.39 22.56 -16.58
CA LYS A 2 4.87 21.31 -17.21
C LYS A 2 4.67 20.05 -16.34
N GLU A 3 4.91 20.14 -15.04
CA GLU A 3 4.72 19.02 -14.10
C GLU A 3 3.24 18.63 -13.94
N LYS A 4 2.34 19.61 -13.82
CA LYS A 4 0.89 19.34 -13.74
C LYS A 4 0.40 18.64 -15.01
N LEU A 5 0.89 19.06 -16.18
CA LEU A 5 0.51 18.48 -17.47
C LEU A 5 1.06 17.05 -17.62
N ALA A 6 2.33 16.84 -17.29
CA ALA A 6 2.95 15.51 -17.29
C ALA A 6 2.26 14.57 -16.30
N GLY A 7 1.90 15.06 -15.11
CA GLY A 7 1.11 14.34 -14.12
C GLY A 7 -0.26 13.95 -14.66
N THR A 8 -0.97 14.85 -15.34
CA THR A 8 -2.27 14.55 -15.97
C THR A 8 -2.13 13.46 -17.04
N PHE A 9 -1.18 13.56 -17.96
CA PHE A 9 -0.95 12.51 -18.97
C PHE A 9 -0.61 11.17 -18.33
N LEU A 10 0.24 11.17 -17.31
CA LEU A 10 0.61 9.98 -16.57
C LEU A 10 -0.62 9.35 -15.89
N LEU A 11 -1.48 10.15 -15.24
CA LEU A 11 -2.71 9.67 -14.63
C LEU A 11 -3.68 9.10 -15.66
N CYS A 12 -3.86 9.76 -16.81
CA CYS A 12 -4.68 9.27 -17.90
C CYS A 12 -4.21 7.92 -18.45
N ALA A 13 -2.92 7.61 -18.38
CA ALA A 13 -2.37 6.31 -18.77
C ALA A 13 -2.44 5.27 -17.63
N ILE A 14 -2.03 5.65 -16.42
CA ILE A 14 -1.91 4.73 -15.27
C ILE A 14 -3.28 4.29 -14.77
N VAL A 15 -4.29 5.18 -14.71
CA VAL A 15 -5.60 4.84 -14.15
C VAL A 15 -6.29 3.73 -14.96
N PRO A 16 -6.39 3.79 -16.30
CA PRO A 16 -6.91 2.69 -17.10
C PRO A 16 -6.10 1.39 -16.92
N LEU A 17 -4.77 1.48 -16.87
CA LEU A 17 -3.91 0.32 -16.64
C LEU A 17 -4.15 -0.32 -15.27
N ALA A 18 -4.41 0.48 -14.24
CA ALA A 18 -4.76 -0.01 -12.91
C ALA A 18 -6.11 -0.77 -12.94
N VAL A 19 -7.11 -0.24 -13.63
CA VAL A 19 -8.41 -0.92 -13.82
C VAL A 19 -8.23 -2.26 -14.54
N LEU A 20 -7.47 -2.29 -15.63
CA LEU A 20 -7.15 -3.53 -16.33
C LEU A 20 -6.39 -4.52 -15.43
N GLY A 21 -5.45 -4.01 -14.64
CA GLY A 21 -4.72 -4.78 -13.63
C GLY A 21 -5.65 -5.44 -12.60
N TYR A 22 -6.68 -4.72 -12.13
CA TYR A 22 -7.66 -5.28 -11.19
C TYR A 22 -8.51 -6.39 -11.82
N ILE A 23 -9.01 -6.18 -13.04
CA ILE A 23 -9.75 -7.22 -13.79
C ILE A 23 -8.85 -8.45 -13.96
N PHE A 24 -7.59 -8.25 -14.33
CA PHE A 24 -6.64 -9.34 -14.50
C PHE A 24 -6.33 -10.09 -13.20
N ILE A 25 -6.19 -9.40 -12.06
CA ILE A 25 -5.99 -10.04 -10.74
C ILE A 25 -7.18 -10.95 -10.39
N VAL A 26 -8.41 -10.52 -10.67
CA VAL A 26 -9.62 -11.32 -10.44
C VAL A 26 -9.57 -12.59 -11.30
N LEU A 27 -9.32 -12.45 -12.60
CA LEU A 27 -9.23 -13.60 -13.51
C LEU A 27 -8.13 -14.58 -13.11
N VAL A 28 -6.94 -14.07 -12.78
CA VAL A 28 -5.82 -14.90 -12.31
C VAL A 28 -6.14 -15.59 -10.99
N GLY A 29 -6.83 -14.92 -10.08
CA GLY A 29 -7.20 -15.47 -8.78
C GLY A 29 -8.20 -16.63 -8.88
N ILE A 30 -9.14 -16.53 -9.81
CA ILE A 30 -10.16 -17.56 -10.04
C ILE A 30 -9.60 -18.74 -10.86
N PHE A 31 -8.85 -18.46 -11.94
CA PHE A 31 -8.54 -19.47 -12.95
C PHE A 31 -7.08 -19.93 -13.00
N ILE A 32 -6.12 -19.20 -12.41
CA ILE A 32 -4.69 -19.43 -12.70
C ILE A 32 -3.85 -19.65 -11.44
N SER A 33 -3.67 -18.64 -10.60
CA SER A 33 -2.72 -18.69 -9.48
C SER A 33 -3.09 -17.76 -8.35
N THR A 34 -3.46 -18.35 -7.21
CA THR A 34 -3.72 -17.63 -5.96
C THR A 34 -2.47 -16.90 -5.45
N LYS A 35 -1.26 -17.42 -5.72
CA LYS A 35 0.01 -16.77 -5.35
C LYS A 35 0.21 -15.46 -6.13
N ARG A 36 -0.02 -15.48 -7.45
CA ARG A 36 0.10 -14.28 -8.30
C ARG A 36 -0.98 -13.26 -7.97
N ALA A 37 -2.22 -13.69 -7.79
CA ALA A 37 -3.31 -12.81 -7.36
C ALA A 37 -3.02 -12.15 -6.01
N ARG A 38 -2.47 -12.90 -5.04
CA ARG A 38 -2.06 -12.35 -3.74
C ARG A 38 -1.02 -11.25 -3.85
N GLN A 39 -0.05 -11.35 -4.75
CA GLN A 39 0.92 -10.27 -4.98
C GLN A 39 0.24 -9.02 -5.55
N GLY A 40 -0.70 -9.19 -6.48
CA GLY A 40 -1.50 -8.08 -7.01
C GLY A 40 -2.35 -7.39 -5.93
N VAL A 41 -3.06 -8.16 -5.10
CA VAL A 41 -3.84 -7.62 -3.99
C VAL A 41 -2.95 -6.88 -2.98
N ARG A 42 -1.73 -7.37 -2.70
CA ARG A 42 -0.77 -6.66 -1.84
C ARG A 42 -0.36 -5.33 -2.45
N ALA A 43 -0.01 -5.28 -3.73
CA ALA A 43 0.34 -4.03 -4.40
C ALA A 43 -0.80 -3.00 -4.34
N MET A 44 -2.04 -3.45 -4.50
CA MET A 44 -3.23 -2.62 -4.33
C MET A 44 -3.38 -2.10 -2.90
N ASP A 45 -3.17 -2.96 -1.88
CA ASP A 45 -3.20 -2.55 -0.48
C ASP A 45 -2.13 -1.49 -0.16
N HIS A 46 -0.91 -1.65 -0.67
CA HIS A 46 0.15 -0.64 -0.57
C HIS A 46 -0.23 0.69 -1.23
N PHE A 47 -0.86 0.65 -2.42
CA PHE A 47 -1.36 1.84 -3.10
C PHE A 47 -2.47 2.54 -2.29
N VAL A 48 -3.42 1.78 -1.76
CA VAL A 48 -4.51 2.31 -0.90
C VAL A 48 -3.93 2.95 0.36
N ASN A 49 -2.93 2.32 0.97
CA ASN A 49 -2.23 2.87 2.13
C ASN A 49 -1.58 4.22 1.81
N ALA A 50 -0.82 4.30 0.73
CA ALA A 50 -0.13 5.52 0.33
C ALA A 50 -1.08 6.65 -0.08
N SER A 51 -2.17 6.32 -0.79
CA SER A 51 -3.09 7.32 -1.34
C SER A 51 -4.16 7.81 -0.35
N LEU A 52 -4.70 6.93 0.50
CA LEU A 52 -5.82 7.27 1.39
C LEU A 52 -5.41 7.46 2.86
N PHE A 53 -4.33 6.81 3.28
CA PHE A 53 -3.94 6.75 4.70
C PHE A 53 -2.63 7.46 5.00
N ASP A 54 -2.03 8.12 4.01
CA ASP A 54 -0.76 8.87 4.15
C ASP A 54 0.38 7.98 4.69
N GLY A 55 0.40 6.73 4.21
CA GLY A 55 1.43 5.76 4.57
C GLY A 55 2.50 5.60 3.50
N TYR A 56 3.48 4.74 3.79
CA TYR A 56 4.52 4.44 2.80
C TYR A 56 3.99 3.54 1.68
N ALA A 57 4.50 3.72 0.47
CA ALA A 57 4.16 2.89 -0.70
C ALA A 57 4.68 1.44 -0.61
N TRP A 58 5.46 1.11 0.42
CA TRP A 58 6.06 -0.21 0.67
C TRP A 58 5.60 -0.82 2.00
N GLU A 59 4.52 -0.31 2.60
CA GLU A 59 3.87 -0.96 3.74
C GLU A 59 2.36 -1.13 3.51
N SER A 60 1.78 -2.16 4.11
CA SER A 60 0.35 -2.44 4.06
C SER A 60 -0.46 -1.47 4.92
N VAL A 61 -1.76 -1.32 4.62
CA VAL A 61 -2.70 -0.58 5.48
C VAL A 61 -2.70 -1.19 6.88
N SER A 62 -2.59 -2.51 6.97
CA SER A 62 -2.58 -3.23 8.24
C SER A 62 -1.33 -2.95 9.09
N SER A 63 -0.14 -2.92 8.48
CA SER A 63 1.09 -2.56 9.16
C SER A 63 1.06 -1.12 9.63
N HIS A 64 0.64 -0.20 8.75
CA HIS A 64 0.53 1.22 9.04
C HIS A 64 -0.47 1.48 10.18
N ALA A 65 -1.67 0.87 10.11
CA ALA A 65 -2.68 0.95 11.16
C ALA A 65 -2.11 0.51 12.52
N TRP A 66 -1.34 -0.56 12.57
CA TRP A 66 -0.73 -0.98 13.83
C TRP A 66 0.24 0.07 14.38
N ARG A 67 1.09 0.67 13.54
CA ARG A 67 2.03 1.71 13.97
C ARG A 67 1.29 2.95 14.48
N GLU A 68 0.25 3.39 13.78
CA GLU A 68 -0.52 4.60 14.09
C GLU A 68 -1.64 4.40 15.12
N ARG A 69 -1.82 3.19 15.67
CA ARG A 69 -2.94 2.81 16.55
C ARG A 69 -3.18 3.72 17.75
N LYS A 70 -2.12 4.36 18.27
CA LYS A 70 -2.21 5.27 19.42
C LYS A 70 -2.64 6.68 19.03
N ARG A 71 -2.41 7.09 17.78
CA ARG A 71 -2.57 8.48 17.30
C ARG A 71 -3.81 8.64 16.43
N LYS A 72 -4.09 7.70 15.54
CA LYS A 72 -5.14 7.83 14.52
C LYS A 72 -6.38 7.00 14.89
N ARG A 73 -7.58 7.58 14.72
CA ARG A 73 -8.86 6.89 14.97
C ARG A 73 -9.12 5.80 13.93
N TRP A 74 -8.86 6.10 12.66
CA TRP A 74 -9.03 5.14 11.56
C TRP A 74 -8.20 3.87 11.78
N ALA A 75 -6.98 4.01 12.31
CA ALA A 75 -6.09 2.88 12.59
C ALA A 75 -6.72 1.89 13.58
N ARG A 76 -7.39 2.40 14.62
CA ARG A 76 -8.13 1.57 15.57
C ARG A 76 -9.34 0.87 14.93
N VAL A 77 -10.02 1.52 13.99
CA VAL A 77 -11.13 0.92 13.23
C VAL A 77 -10.61 -0.23 12.37
N VAL A 78 -9.53 -0.02 11.61
CA VAL A 78 -8.89 -1.06 10.78
C VAL A 78 -8.46 -2.26 11.63
N ILE A 79 -7.81 -2.02 12.77
CA ILE A 79 -7.41 -3.10 13.70
C ILE A 79 -8.64 -3.88 14.18
N LYS A 80 -9.68 -3.19 14.64
CA LYS A 80 -10.92 -3.85 15.11
C LYS A 80 -11.56 -4.70 14.02
N ILE A 81 -11.71 -4.16 12.81
CA ILE A 81 -12.33 -4.88 11.69
C ILE A 81 -11.49 -6.11 11.32
N THR A 82 -10.18 -5.95 11.14
CA THR A 82 -9.30 -7.05 10.74
C THR A 82 -9.16 -8.13 11.82
N ASP A 83 -9.24 -7.76 13.11
CA ASP A 83 -9.22 -8.72 14.21
C ASP A 83 -10.49 -9.60 14.26
N LEU A 84 -11.62 -9.16 13.69
CA LEU A 84 -12.81 -10.01 13.53
C LEU A 84 -12.56 -11.19 12.58
N PHE A 85 -11.75 -10.97 11.54
CA PHE A 85 -11.40 -12.01 10.57
C PHE A 85 -10.21 -12.85 11.06
N GLN A 86 -9.24 -12.22 11.71
CA GLN A 86 -8.06 -12.90 12.23
C GLN A 86 -7.46 -12.13 13.42
N LYS A 87 -7.64 -12.63 14.64
CA LYS A 87 -7.08 -12.01 15.87
C LYS A 87 -5.61 -11.63 15.71
N ASP A 88 -5.21 -10.43 16.14
CA ASP A 88 -3.84 -9.87 16.03
C ASP A 88 -3.36 -9.69 14.56
N HIS A 89 -4.26 -9.44 13.60
CA HIS A 89 -3.91 -9.33 12.18
C HIS A 89 -2.88 -8.23 11.92
N CYS A 90 -3.22 -6.99 12.29
CA CYS A 90 -2.36 -5.83 12.08
C CYS A 90 -1.03 -5.92 12.84
N LYS A 91 -1.04 -6.52 14.05
CA LYS A 91 0.19 -6.76 14.82
C LYS A 91 1.15 -7.68 14.09
N ARG A 92 0.65 -8.78 13.50
CA ARG A 92 1.48 -9.70 12.71
C ARG A 92 1.97 -9.07 11.41
N ALA A 93 1.12 -8.31 10.73
CA ALA A 93 1.50 -7.58 9.52
C ALA A 93 2.66 -6.61 9.82
N ASN A 94 2.50 -5.79 10.87
CA ASN A 94 3.53 -4.85 11.28
C ASN A 94 4.83 -5.53 11.70
N LYS A 95 4.78 -6.65 12.44
CA LYS A 95 6.00 -7.39 12.82
C LYS A 95 6.86 -7.78 11.60
N ARG A 96 6.25 -8.04 10.44
CA ARG A 96 6.96 -8.41 9.20
C ARG A 96 7.44 -7.21 8.41
N GLU A 97 6.62 -6.17 8.31
CA GLU A 97 6.87 -5.04 7.42
C GLU A 97 7.63 -3.89 8.10
N GLN A 98 7.55 -3.76 9.42
CA GLN A 98 8.22 -2.68 10.16
C GLN A 98 9.75 -2.74 9.97
N ALA A 99 10.34 -3.94 9.87
CA ALA A 99 11.77 -4.07 9.59
C ALA A 99 12.16 -3.48 8.22
N VAL A 100 11.29 -3.57 7.22
CA VAL A 100 11.50 -2.98 5.89
C VAL A 100 11.37 -1.46 5.96
N VAL A 101 10.34 -0.97 6.65
CA VAL A 101 10.13 0.47 6.88
C VAL A 101 11.33 1.07 7.61
N ASP A 102 11.75 0.47 8.72
CA ASP A 102 12.89 0.92 9.52
C ASP A 102 14.18 0.91 8.69
N PHE A 103 14.38 -0.10 7.85
CA PHE A 103 15.54 -0.17 6.97
C PHE A 103 15.57 0.99 5.96
N ILE A 104 14.45 1.25 5.27
CA ILE A 104 14.34 2.31 4.26
C ILE A 104 14.59 3.67 4.89
N LEU A 105 13.93 3.97 6.01
CA LEU A 105 14.07 5.24 6.72
C LEU A 105 15.47 5.43 7.29
N LYS A 106 16.05 4.40 7.91
CA LYS A 106 17.42 4.46 8.46
C LYS A 106 18.47 4.73 7.37
N ARG A 107 18.19 4.31 6.14
CA ARG A 107 19.07 4.50 4.99
C ARG A 107 18.75 5.74 4.15
N GLY A 108 17.70 6.50 4.50
CA GLY A 108 17.24 7.66 3.74
C GLY A 108 16.82 7.32 2.30
N LEU A 109 16.35 6.08 2.06
CA LEU A 109 16.01 5.60 0.71
C LEU A 109 14.67 6.16 0.20
N ASP A 110 13.89 6.79 1.07
CA ASP A 110 12.67 7.51 0.74
C ASP A 110 12.91 8.98 0.35
N GLU A 111 14.13 9.49 0.52
CA GLU A 111 14.45 10.87 0.17
C GLU A 111 14.36 11.12 -1.34
N GLN A 112 13.79 12.27 -1.70
CA GLN A 112 13.76 12.72 -3.09
C GLN A 112 15.19 12.95 -3.60
N THR A 113 15.58 12.22 -4.64
CA THR A 113 16.89 12.37 -5.30
C THR A 113 16.80 13.12 -6.63
N ILE A 114 15.67 13.02 -7.34
CA ILE A 114 15.43 13.72 -8.61
C ILE A 114 14.67 15.02 -8.34
N GLY A 115 15.21 16.14 -8.80
CA GLY A 115 14.56 17.46 -8.68
C GLY A 115 14.83 18.18 -7.35
N LYS A 116 15.68 17.65 -6.46
CA LYS A 116 16.34 18.49 -5.44
C LYS A 116 17.27 19.46 -6.21
N LYS A 117 17.07 20.77 -6.01
CA LYS A 117 18.00 21.81 -6.48
C LYS A 117 19.34 21.67 -5.78
#